data_AF-A0A545UHX1-F1
#
_entry.id   AF-A0A545UHX1-F1
#
_cell.length_a   1.000
_cell.length_b   1.000
_cell.length_c   1.000
_cell.angle_alpha   90.00
_cell.angle_beta   90.00
_cell.angle_gamma   90.00
#
_symmetry.space_group_name_H-M   'P 1'
#
loop_
_entity.id
_entity.type
_entity.pdbx_description
1 polymer ?
#
loop_
_entity_poly.entity_id
_entity_poly.type
_entity_poly.pdbx_seq_one_letter_code
_entity_poly.pdbx_strand_id
1 'polypeptide(L)'
;MNKLMTSVVAVSAALSLGGCVDDGDDGTNGVNGLNSLVSQTVLAIGDADCRNGGLKIDSGLDDNNNNQLDATEIDDTNLVCNPPITQLSQQEVLNNTNNSWYIDSAQKVELAEESLQEVIKQRGGAKNIILFVGDGMGASTVTAARILDGQNKGMQGEENNLSFDAFPFSGLAKTYNVDAQTPDSAGTMTAMMSGIKTDVGVVGLNEAVVRGDCGSASGIELATALELAEIAGKSTGIISTARITHATPAATYAKSAHRNWEDVSDMKDVTGGCKDIADQLVNFEDNLEARYAGLDVDGIEVVMGGGRRHFLPNDPAANSPDAVSAIEGDRTDNRNLITEWEAKYANGVYVYDQNGFDAIDPESTERVFGLFNESHMQYEADRANDVAGEPSLTEMTEKAIQVLDNNQEGFFLMVESGRIDHGHHAGSAYNALTDTIEFSEAVQKALEMTNPEETLIIVTADHSHVFTIAGYPKRGNPILGKVVAVGKSAPDYSLASDGMPYTTVGYTNGPGFRDLGLETDADVSYGTSVTGRVDLTNVDTTAPGFHQEALVPFKWGETHAGEDVGIYASGPGAHLVSGTNEQSLIFHVMDFAGDLVAKANVVLK
;
A
#
# COMPACT_ATOMS: atom_id res chain seq x y z
N MET A 1 -43.93 -35.14 -6.07
CA MET A 1 -45.06 -36.04 -6.37
C MET A 1 -44.52 -37.26 -7.08
N ASN A 2 -44.40 -38.41 -6.40
CA ASN A 2 -44.65 -39.72 -6.99
C ASN A 2 -44.70 -40.77 -5.87
N LYS A 3 -45.85 -41.43 -5.79
CA LYS A 3 -46.17 -42.54 -4.89
C LYS A 3 -45.88 -43.88 -5.59
N LEU A 4 -46.07 -44.94 -4.80
CA LEU A 4 -46.37 -46.35 -5.15
C LEU A 4 -45.13 -47.23 -5.39
N MET A 5 -45.08 -48.49 -4.95
CA MET A 5 -45.96 -49.36 -4.15
C MET A 5 -45.19 -50.68 -4.00
N THR A 6 -45.27 -51.37 -2.87
CA THR A 6 -44.99 -52.82 -2.85
C THR A 6 -45.99 -53.51 -1.95
N SER A 7 -46.91 -54.23 -2.59
CA SER A 7 -47.90 -55.11 -1.98
C SER A 7 -47.28 -56.46 -1.63
N VAL A 8 -47.63 -57.03 -0.47
CA VAL A 8 -47.53 -58.49 -0.26
C VAL A 8 -48.88 -58.99 0.26
N VAL A 9 -49.38 -59.97 -0.48
CA VAL A 9 -50.69 -60.60 -0.38
C VAL A 9 -50.66 -61.69 0.70
N ALA A 10 -51.62 -61.63 1.64
CA ALA A 10 -51.93 -62.72 2.56
C ALA A 10 -53.00 -63.64 1.95
N VAL A 11 -52.76 -64.95 1.91
CA VAL A 11 -53.79 -65.96 1.63
C VAL A 11 -53.77 -66.99 2.73
N SER A 12 -54.81 -66.93 3.56
CA SER A 12 -55.25 -67.99 4.47
C SER A 12 -56.36 -68.79 3.80
N ALA A 13 -56.20 -70.11 3.70
CA ALA A 13 -57.28 -71.02 3.35
C ALA A 13 -57.26 -72.20 4.32
N ALA A 14 -58.32 -72.30 5.13
CA ALA A 14 -58.63 -73.45 5.95
C ALA A 14 -59.57 -74.38 5.16
N LEU A 15 -59.32 -75.69 5.23
CA LEU A 15 -60.28 -76.73 4.87
C LEU A 15 -60.06 -77.93 5.79
N SER A 16 -61.11 -78.25 6.53
CA SER A 16 -61.27 -79.43 7.39
C SER A 16 -61.66 -80.66 6.59
N LEU A 17 -61.23 -81.85 7.06
CA LEU A 17 -61.81 -83.23 6.95
C LEU A 17 -60.61 -84.16 7.22
N GLY A 18 -60.62 -85.25 7.99
CA GLY A 18 -61.68 -86.09 8.53
C GLY A 18 -61.25 -87.55 8.33
N GLY A 19 -60.73 -88.21 9.38
CA GLY A 19 -60.82 -89.65 9.60
C GLY A 19 -59.87 -90.64 8.91
N CYS A 20 -59.43 -91.61 9.73
CA CYS A 20 -59.01 -93.00 9.44
C CYS A 20 -57.65 -93.25 8.74
N VAL A 21 -56.65 -93.79 9.45
CA VAL A 21 -56.32 -95.22 9.74
C VAL A 21 -55.29 -95.78 8.74
N ASP A 22 -54.09 -96.04 9.25
CA ASP A 22 -52.95 -96.84 8.73
C ASP A 22 -52.26 -96.41 7.42
N ASP A 23 -51.17 -95.66 7.56
CA ASP A 23 -49.99 -95.67 6.68
C ASP A 23 -48.86 -96.49 7.33
N GLY A 24 -48.29 -97.42 6.56
CA GLY A 24 -47.18 -98.27 7.02
C GLY A 24 -45.87 -97.48 7.19
N ASP A 25 -44.93 -98.04 7.96
CA ASP A 25 -43.67 -97.42 8.36
C ASP A 25 -42.99 -96.58 7.25
N ASP A 26 -42.92 -95.27 7.47
CA ASP A 26 -42.07 -94.35 6.72
C ASP A 26 -40.59 -94.76 6.88
N GLY A 27 -39.84 -94.79 5.78
CA GLY A 27 -38.38 -94.86 5.86
C GLY A 27 -37.84 -93.68 6.67
N THR A 28 -36.82 -93.90 7.50
CA THR A 28 -36.20 -92.81 8.29
C THR A 28 -35.88 -91.62 7.39
N ASN A 29 -36.42 -90.45 7.73
CA ASN A 29 -36.05 -89.19 7.09
C ASN A 29 -34.52 -89.05 7.04
N GLY A 30 -33.99 -88.59 5.90
CA GLY A 30 -32.60 -88.15 5.83
C GLY A 30 -32.37 -86.98 6.79
N VAL A 31 -31.14 -86.80 7.27
CA VAL A 31 -30.79 -85.63 8.08
C VAL A 31 -30.96 -84.38 7.22
N ASN A 32 -31.62 -83.35 7.73
CA ASN A 32 -31.70 -82.04 7.07
C ASN A 32 -30.27 -81.52 6.79
N GLY A 33 -30.02 -80.99 5.59
CA GLY A 33 -28.75 -80.33 5.30
C GLY A 33 -28.56 -79.07 6.16
N LEU A 34 -27.31 -78.65 6.34
CA LEU A 34 -27.00 -77.38 7.01
C LEU A 34 -27.52 -76.20 6.19
N ASN A 35 -27.98 -75.16 6.87
CA ASN A 35 -28.45 -73.94 6.21
C ASN A 35 -27.24 -73.11 5.76
N SER A 36 -27.28 -72.58 4.53
CA SER A 36 -26.31 -71.58 4.10
C SER A 36 -26.79 -70.19 4.52
N LEU A 37 -25.93 -69.45 5.19
CA LEU A 37 -26.18 -68.11 5.67
C LEU A 37 -25.26 -67.09 4.98
N VAL A 38 -25.76 -65.88 4.82
CA VAL A 38 -25.03 -64.74 4.25
C VAL A 38 -25.19 -63.55 5.17
N SER A 39 -24.08 -62.92 5.53
CA SER A 39 -24.03 -61.67 6.28
C SER A 39 -23.46 -60.56 5.41
N GLN A 40 -24.04 -59.37 5.50
CA GLN A 40 -23.60 -58.19 4.77
C GLN A 40 -23.19 -57.10 5.75
N THR A 41 -21.96 -56.63 5.65
CA THR A 41 -21.42 -55.52 6.43
C THR A 41 -21.10 -54.36 5.50
N VAL A 42 -21.64 -53.17 5.80
CA VAL A 42 -21.33 -51.94 5.06
C VAL A 42 -19.93 -51.45 5.43
N LEU A 43 -19.06 -51.25 4.44
CA LEU A 43 -17.74 -50.67 4.60
C LEU A 43 -17.82 -49.15 4.45
N ALA A 44 -17.22 -48.44 5.40
CA ALA A 44 -17.18 -46.98 5.39
C ALA A 44 -16.23 -46.44 4.30
N ILE A 45 -16.44 -45.19 3.89
CA ILE A 45 -15.47 -44.47 3.06
C ILE A 45 -14.17 -44.34 3.86
N GLY A 46 -13.03 -44.65 3.22
CA GLY A 46 -11.72 -44.71 3.87
C GLY A 46 -11.32 -46.09 4.40
N ASP A 47 -12.14 -47.12 4.17
CA ASP A 47 -11.77 -48.52 4.45
C ASP A 47 -10.51 -48.95 3.66
N ALA A 48 -9.69 -49.82 4.27
CA ALA A 48 -8.38 -50.20 3.74
C ALA A 48 -8.49 -51.00 2.43
N ASP A 49 -9.56 -51.79 2.27
CA ASP A 49 -9.77 -52.65 1.11
C ASP A 49 -10.76 -52.02 0.11
N CYS A 50 -11.74 -51.24 0.59
CA CYS A 50 -12.65 -50.46 -0.25
C CYS A 50 -12.62 -48.97 0.10
N ARG A 51 -11.63 -48.23 -0.42
CA ARG A 51 -11.39 -46.80 -0.10
C ARG A 51 -12.60 -45.88 -0.29
N ASN A 52 -13.52 -46.18 -1.21
CA ASN A 52 -14.74 -45.39 -1.46
C ASN A 52 -15.98 -45.97 -0.76
N GLY A 53 -15.78 -46.82 0.25
CA GLY A 53 -16.82 -47.63 0.85
C GLY A 53 -17.24 -48.80 -0.05
N GLY A 54 -18.11 -49.65 0.48
CA GLY A 54 -18.56 -50.85 -0.22
C GLY A 54 -19.34 -51.78 0.70
N LEU A 55 -19.46 -53.05 0.29
CA LEU A 55 -20.07 -54.11 1.08
C LEU A 55 -19.09 -55.27 1.21
N LYS A 56 -18.90 -55.75 2.44
CA LYS A 56 -18.31 -57.05 2.73
C LYS A 56 -19.43 -58.07 2.86
N ILE A 57 -19.39 -59.11 2.04
CA ILE A 57 -20.36 -60.20 2.02
C ILE A 57 -19.64 -61.44 2.52
N ASP A 58 -20.02 -61.91 3.70
CA ASP A 58 -19.54 -63.15 4.30
C ASP A 58 -20.59 -64.23 4.10
N SER A 59 -20.18 -65.44 3.72
CA SER A 59 -21.10 -66.57 3.55
C SER A 59 -20.51 -67.87 4.07
N GLY A 60 -21.37 -68.74 4.60
CA GLY A 60 -20.99 -70.09 4.98
C GLY A 60 -22.15 -70.91 5.53
N LEU A 61 -21.86 -72.09 6.07
CA LEU A 61 -22.86 -73.00 6.62
C LEU A 61 -23.08 -72.77 8.11
N ASP A 62 -24.33 -72.78 8.55
CA ASP A 62 -24.75 -72.74 9.95
C ASP A 62 -24.47 -74.10 10.63
N ASP A 63 -23.19 -74.37 10.85
CA ASP A 63 -22.69 -75.65 11.38
C ASP A 63 -23.28 -75.99 12.75
N ASN A 64 -23.63 -74.96 13.53
CA ASN A 64 -24.19 -75.12 14.87
C ASN A 64 -25.74 -75.02 14.93
N ASN A 65 -26.40 -74.77 13.80
CA ASN A 65 -27.86 -74.63 13.63
C ASN A 65 -28.51 -73.54 14.51
N ASN A 66 -27.84 -72.42 14.75
CA ASN A 66 -28.38 -71.29 15.52
C ASN A 66 -29.05 -70.19 14.66
N ASN A 67 -29.05 -70.35 13.33
CA ASN A 67 -29.51 -69.39 12.32
C ASN A 67 -28.78 -68.05 12.31
N GLN A 68 -27.52 -68.02 12.76
CA GLN A 68 -26.62 -66.87 12.69
C GLN A 68 -25.31 -67.30 12.02
N LEU A 69 -24.70 -66.43 11.24
CA LEU A 69 -23.39 -66.70 10.65
C LEU A 69 -22.32 -66.26 11.64
N ASP A 70 -21.82 -67.18 12.45
CA ASP A 70 -20.74 -66.90 13.39
C ASP A 70 -19.39 -66.74 12.66
N ALA A 71 -18.44 -66.03 13.28
CA ALA A 71 -17.15 -65.75 12.64
C ALA A 71 -16.34 -67.00 12.25
N THR A 72 -16.59 -68.13 12.94
CA THR A 72 -15.96 -69.43 12.64
C THR A 72 -16.66 -70.20 11.53
N GLU A 73 -17.84 -69.77 11.11
CA GLU A 73 -18.70 -70.40 10.11
C GLU A 73 -18.60 -69.69 8.75
N ILE A 74 -17.75 -68.66 8.64
CA ILE A 74 -17.53 -67.94 7.38
C ILE A 74 -16.60 -68.77 6.49
N ASP A 75 -17.15 -69.32 5.42
CA ASP A 75 -16.42 -70.12 4.43
C ASP A 75 -15.82 -69.24 3.30
N ASP A 76 -16.47 -68.12 2.97
CA ASP A 76 -16.02 -67.19 1.93
C ASP A 76 -16.36 -65.73 2.28
N THR A 77 -15.47 -64.83 1.88
CA THR A 77 -15.62 -63.37 2.04
C THR A 77 -15.41 -62.70 0.69
N ASN A 78 -16.43 -61.97 0.21
CA ASN A 78 -16.36 -61.17 -1.00
C ASN A 78 -16.53 -59.68 -0.69
N LEU A 79 -15.69 -58.85 -1.32
CA LEU A 79 -15.75 -57.40 -1.20
C LEU A 79 -16.33 -56.80 -2.49
N VAL A 80 -17.39 -56.01 -2.35
CA VAL A 80 -17.99 -55.23 -3.43
C VAL A 80 -17.70 -53.75 -3.16
N CYS A 81 -16.59 -53.25 -3.68
CA CYS A 81 -16.20 -51.86 -3.51
C CYS A 81 -17.01 -50.92 -4.42
N ASN A 82 -17.34 -49.74 -3.90
CA ASN A 82 -17.93 -48.68 -4.71
C ASN A 82 -16.91 -48.23 -5.79
N PRO A 83 -17.39 -47.91 -7.01
CA PRO A 83 -16.51 -47.47 -8.09
C PRO A 83 -15.76 -46.18 -7.71
N PRO A 84 -14.61 -45.90 -8.35
CA PRO A 84 -13.90 -44.64 -8.17
C PRO A 84 -14.80 -43.45 -8.48
N ILE A 85 -14.76 -42.43 -7.61
CA ILE A 85 -15.39 -41.13 -7.88
C ILE A 85 -14.61 -40.49 -9.04
N THR A 86 -15.27 -40.28 -10.18
CA THR A 86 -14.66 -39.74 -11.42
C THR A 86 -15.10 -38.31 -11.75
N GLN A 87 -15.99 -37.74 -10.92
CA GLN A 87 -16.53 -36.39 -11.06
C GLN A 87 -16.75 -35.79 -9.67
N LEU A 88 -16.63 -34.47 -9.54
CA LEU A 88 -17.00 -33.77 -8.32
C LEU A 88 -18.48 -34.01 -8.02
N SER A 89 -18.79 -34.33 -6.77
CA SER A 89 -20.18 -34.42 -6.34
C SER A 89 -20.84 -33.04 -6.34
N GLN A 90 -22.16 -33.01 -6.49
CA GLN A 90 -22.93 -31.77 -6.40
C GLN A 90 -22.69 -31.06 -5.05
N GLN A 91 -22.52 -31.82 -3.96
CA GLN A 91 -22.27 -31.25 -2.64
C GLN A 91 -20.88 -30.59 -2.55
N GLU A 92 -19.85 -31.19 -3.12
CA GLU A 92 -18.50 -30.59 -3.17
C GLU A 92 -18.50 -29.29 -3.99
N VAL A 93 -19.20 -29.28 -5.13
CA VAL A 93 -19.37 -28.05 -5.92
C VAL A 93 -20.11 -27.00 -5.10
N LEU A 94 -21.23 -27.35 -4.47
CA LEU A 94 -22.01 -26.41 -3.65
C LEU A 94 -21.23 -25.90 -2.43
N ASN A 95 -20.38 -26.72 -1.79
CA ASN A 95 -19.53 -26.29 -0.69
C ASN A 95 -18.58 -25.17 -1.12
N ASN A 96 -18.06 -25.23 -2.34
CA ASN A 96 -17.20 -24.18 -2.89
C ASN A 96 -18.00 -22.98 -3.39
N THR A 97 -19.02 -23.20 -4.24
CA THR A 97 -19.75 -22.12 -4.90
C THR A 97 -20.66 -21.32 -3.98
N ASN A 98 -20.93 -21.79 -2.76
CA ASN A 98 -21.63 -21.01 -1.72
C ASN A 98 -20.67 -20.32 -0.74
N ASN A 99 -19.36 -20.50 -0.87
CA ASN A 99 -18.37 -19.87 -0.02
C ASN A 99 -18.02 -18.46 -0.55
N SER A 100 -18.07 -17.43 0.29
CA SER A 100 -17.82 -16.05 -0.13
C SER A 100 -16.41 -15.87 -0.70
N TRP A 101 -15.37 -16.45 -0.08
CA TRP A 101 -13.99 -16.34 -0.58
C TRP A 101 -13.85 -16.90 -2.00
N TYR A 102 -14.56 -17.99 -2.30
CA TYR A 102 -14.54 -18.59 -3.63
C TYR A 102 -15.21 -17.67 -4.66
N ILE A 103 -16.38 -17.11 -4.31
CA ILE A 103 -17.14 -16.21 -5.18
C ILE A 103 -16.35 -14.91 -5.42
N ASP A 104 -15.89 -14.26 -4.35
CA ASP A 104 -15.20 -12.97 -4.42
C ASP A 104 -13.90 -13.09 -5.23
N SER A 105 -13.15 -14.19 -5.04
CA SER A 105 -11.92 -14.42 -5.81
C SER A 105 -12.18 -14.72 -7.28
N ALA A 106 -13.24 -15.47 -7.60
CA ALA A 106 -13.62 -15.72 -8.99
C ALA A 106 -14.02 -14.42 -9.70
N GLN A 107 -14.80 -13.56 -9.02
CA GLN A 107 -15.18 -12.25 -9.54
C GLN A 107 -13.95 -11.34 -9.78
N LYS A 108 -12.96 -11.36 -8.88
CA LYS A 108 -11.71 -10.59 -9.09
C LYS A 108 -10.94 -11.02 -10.33
N VAL A 109 -10.99 -12.30 -10.71
CA VAL A 109 -10.37 -12.77 -11.96
C VAL A 109 -11.09 -12.19 -13.18
N GLU A 110 -12.42 -12.19 -13.17
CA GLU A 110 -13.24 -11.61 -14.25
C GLU A 110 -12.95 -10.10 -14.41
N LEU A 111 -12.95 -9.35 -13.30
CA LEU A 111 -12.64 -7.90 -13.30
C LEU A 111 -11.21 -7.60 -13.80
N ALA A 112 -10.24 -8.46 -13.50
CA ALA A 112 -8.88 -8.29 -14.00
C ALA A 112 -8.78 -8.52 -15.52
N GLU A 113 -9.53 -9.48 -16.07
CA GLU A 113 -9.63 -9.68 -17.51
C GLU A 113 -10.28 -8.46 -18.19
N GLU A 114 -11.37 -7.94 -17.64
CA GLU A 114 -12.05 -6.73 -18.13
C GLU A 114 -11.12 -5.52 -18.12
N SER A 115 -10.44 -5.26 -17.00
CA SER A 115 -9.50 -4.14 -16.86
C SER A 115 -8.38 -4.18 -17.90
N LEU A 116 -7.86 -5.37 -18.23
CA LEU A 116 -6.83 -5.54 -19.26
C LEU A 116 -7.34 -5.32 -20.69
N GLN A 117 -8.63 -5.53 -20.95
CA GLN A 117 -9.25 -5.24 -22.24
C GLN A 117 -9.55 -3.76 -22.42
N GLU A 118 -9.99 -3.10 -21.36
CA GLU A 118 -10.42 -1.69 -21.39
C GLU A 118 -9.26 -0.70 -21.30
N VAL A 119 -8.11 -1.09 -20.73
CA VAL A 119 -6.96 -0.19 -20.58
C VAL A 119 -6.46 0.37 -21.92
N ILE A 120 -6.20 1.68 -21.95
CA ILE A 120 -5.66 2.36 -23.11
C ILE A 120 -4.17 2.04 -23.25
N LYS A 121 -3.82 1.38 -24.36
CA LYS A 121 -2.47 0.89 -24.67
C LYS A 121 -1.70 1.79 -25.64
N GLN A 122 -2.29 2.89 -26.07
CA GLN A 122 -1.68 3.82 -27.00
C GLN A 122 -0.69 4.73 -26.27
N ARG A 123 0.53 4.86 -26.83
CA ARG A 123 1.50 5.87 -26.39
C ARG A 123 0.91 7.28 -26.56
N GLY A 124 1.05 8.14 -25.56
CA GLY A 124 0.45 9.47 -25.55
C GLY A 124 -1.05 9.48 -25.26
N GLY A 125 -1.61 8.37 -24.78
CA GLY A 125 -3.04 8.26 -24.44
C GLY A 125 -3.47 9.00 -23.16
N ALA A 126 -2.52 9.40 -22.30
CA ALA A 126 -2.81 10.20 -21.12
C ALA A 126 -2.70 11.71 -21.44
N LYS A 127 -3.81 12.41 -21.24
CA LYS A 127 -3.88 13.88 -21.13
C LYS A 127 -3.23 14.32 -19.82
N ASN A 128 -3.53 13.63 -18.72
CA ASN A 128 -3.07 13.99 -17.38
C ASN A 128 -2.21 12.88 -16.78
N ILE A 129 -1.21 13.24 -15.98
CA ILE A 129 -0.38 12.29 -15.24
C ILE A 129 -0.31 12.74 -13.79
N ILE A 130 -0.64 11.84 -12.86
CA ILE A 130 -0.47 12.07 -11.43
C ILE A 130 0.42 10.99 -10.84
N LEU A 131 1.53 11.40 -10.22
CA LEU A 131 2.42 10.55 -9.46
C LEU A 131 2.24 10.83 -7.96
N PHE A 132 1.67 9.85 -7.26
CA PHE A 132 1.54 9.85 -5.81
C PHE A 132 2.70 9.06 -5.18
N VAL A 133 3.40 9.70 -4.25
CA VAL A 133 4.54 9.12 -3.52
C VAL A 133 4.26 9.18 -2.02
N GLY A 134 4.10 8.02 -1.39
CA GLY A 134 4.18 7.92 0.07
C GLY A 134 5.64 7.71 0.45
N ASP A 135 6.32 8.74 0.95
CA ASP A 135 7.74 8.66 1.32
C ASP A 135 7.89 7.61 2.44
N GLY A 136 8.72 6.58 2.22
CA GLY A 136 8.86 5.46 3.15
C GLY A 136 7.67 4.46 3.20
N MET A 137 6.65 4.59 2.36
CA MET A 137 5.41 3.78 2.40
C MET A 137 5.58 2.36 1.81
N GLY A 138 6.42 1.52 2.44
CA GLY A 138 6.60 0.14 1.98
C GLY A 138 5.45 -0.81 2.32
N ALA A 139 5.61 -2.10 1.99
CA ALA A 139 4.52 -3.09 2.05
C ALA A 139 3.96 -3.30 3.47
N SER A 140 4.80 -3.22 4.50
CA SER A 140 4.37 -3.29 5.91
C SER A 140 3.54 -2.08 6.30
N THR A 141 3.94 -0.87 5.89
CA THR A 141 3.21 0.39 6.10
C THR A 141 1.84 0.35 5.43
N VAL A 142 1.78 0.00 4.15
CA VAL A 142 0.51 -0.16 3.41
C VAL A 142 -0.44 -1.14 4.12
N THR A 143 0.09 -2.30 4.53
CA THR A 143 -0.73 -3.32 5.21
C THR A 143 -1.23 -2.84 6.57
N ALA A 144 -0.37 -2.21 7.37
CA ALA A 144 -0.76 -1.71 8.69
C ALA A 144 -1.74 -0.55 8.59
N ALA A 145 -1.57 0.36 7.63
CA ALA A 145 -2.47 1.49 7.38
C ALA A 145 -3.84 1.00 6.91
N ARG A 146 -3.89 0.02 5.99
CA ARG A 146 -5.14 -0.63 5.56
C ARG A 146 -5.92 -1.19 6.76
N ILE A 147 -5.24 -1.88 7.67
CA ILE A 147 -5.85 -2.44 8.88
C ILE A 147 -6.34 -1.33 9.80
N LEU A 148 -5.52 -0.30 10.05
CA LEU A 148 -5.87 0.85 10.89
C LEU A 148 -7.10 1.59 10.36
N ASP A 149 -7.11 1.91 9.07
CA ASP A 149 -8.23 2.58 8.40
C ASP A 149 -9.53 1.77 8.52
N GLY A 150 -9.46 0.46 8.29
CA GLY A 150 -10.62 -0.42 8.47
C GLY A 150 -11.10 -0.43 9.93
N GLN A 151 -10.18 -0.43 10.89
CA GLN A 151 -10.52 -0.35 12.33
C GLN A 151 -11.17 0.99 12.68
N ASN A 152 -10.68 2.11 12.13
CA ASN A 152 -11.27 3.44 12.29
C ASN A 152 -12.70 3.50 11.70
N LYS A 153 -12.96 2.72 10.64
CA LYS A 153 -14.29 2.54 10.03
C LYS A 153 -15.19 1.54 10.79
N GLY A 154 -14.75 0.99 11.93
CA GLY A 154 -15.50 0.04 12.75
C GLY A 154 -15.50 -1.40 12.22
N MET A 155 -14.63 -1.70 11.25
CA MET A 155 -14.40 -3.04 10.70
C MET A 155 -13.41 -3.81 11.58
N GLN A 156 -13.07 -5.05 11.20
CA GLN A 156 -11.95 -5.74 11.88
C GLN A 156 -10.60 -5.18 11.42
N GLY A 157 -10.53 -4.70 10.17
CA GLY A 157 -9.38 -4.02 9.60
C GLY A 157 -8.80 -4.76 8.41
N GLU A 158 -8.53 -6.07 8.54
CA GLU A 158 -7.77 -6.82 7.54
C GLU A 158 -8.48 -6.97 6.19
N GLU A 159 -9.81 -6.85 6.16
CA GLU A 159 -10.62 -6.87 4.93
C GLU A 159 -10.76 -5.52 4.23
N ASN A 160 -10.33 -4.43 4.86
CA ASN A 160 -10.44 -3.09 4.28
C ASN A 160 -9.52 -2.96 3.06
N ASN A 161 -9.75 -1.94 2.23
CA ASN A 161 -8.85 -1.59 1.13
C ASN A 161 -8.56 -0.09 1.23
N LEU A 162 -7.30 0.29 1.07
CA LEU A 162 -6.94 1.66 0.73
C LEU A 162 -7.37 1.94 -0.72
N SER A 163 -7.48 3.21 -1.11
CA SER A 163 -8.00 3.61 -2.42
C SER A 163 -7.21 2.97 -3.58
N PHE A 164 -5.89 2.89 -3.45
CA PHE A 164 -5.01 2.31 -4.45
C PHE A 164 -4.90 0.77 -4.40
N ASP A 165 -5.42 0.11 -3.36
CA ASP A 165 -5.50 -1.37 -3.34
C ASP A 165 -6.46 -1.91 -4.42
N ALA A 166 -7.39 -1.07 -4.88
CA ALA A 166 -8.34 -1.40 -5.93
C ALA A 166 -7.80 -1.14 -7.35
N PHE A 167 -6.57 -0.65 -7.50
CA PHE A 167 -6.02 -0.36 -8.82
C PHE A 167 -5.83 -1.65 -9.63
N PRO A 168 -6.15 -1.63 -10.94
CA PRO A 168 -6.17 -2.84 -11.76
C PRO A 168 -4.78 -3.41 -12.05
N PHE A 169 -3.73 -2.59 -11.96
CA PHE A 169 -2.35 -3.00 -12.26
C PHE A 169 -1.44 -2.72 -11.08
N SER A 170 -0.58 -3.70 -10.78
CA SER A 170 0.41 -3.58 -9.72
C SER A 170 1.71 -4.30 -10.04
N GLY A 171 2.79 -3.83 -9.43
CA GLY A 171 4.12 -4.40 -9.53
C GLY A 171 4.98 -4.00 -8.34
N LEU A 172 6.25 -4.35 -8.41
CA LEU A 172 7.26 -4.02 -7.40
C LEU A 172 8.36 -3.15 -8.01
N ALA A 173 8.87 -2.18 -7.24
CA ALA A 173 10.02 -1.35 -7.57
C ALA A 173 11.21 -1.70 -6.68
N LYS A 174 12.35 -2.04 -7.28
CA LYS A 174 13.64 -2.21 -6.59
C LYS A 174 14.26 -0.83 -6.35
N THR A 175 14.46 -0.47 -5.08
CA THR A 175 14.69 0.93 -4.66
C THR A 175 16.16 1.32 -4.53
N TYR A 176 17.10 0.36 -4.52
CA TYR A 176 18.53 0.62 -4.38
C TYR A 176 19.04 1.77 -5.26
N ASN A 177 19.84 2.67 -4.70
CA ASN A 177 20.58 3.70 -5.43
C ASN A 177 21.85 3.08 -6.05
N VAL A 178 22.53 3.82 -6.94
CA VAL A 178 23.71 3.28 -7.63
C VAL A 178 24.82 2.87 -6.64
N ASP A 179 25.00 3.64 -5.57
CA ASP A 179 26.03 3.45 -4.55
C ASP A 179 25.52 2.86 -3.21
N ALA A 180 24.21 2.60 -3.06
CA ALA A 180 23.63 2.11 -1.80
C ALA A 180 22.49 1.08 -1.98
N GLN A 181 22.52 0.04 -1.14
CA GLN A 181 21.48 -1.00 -1.10
C GLN A 181 20.18 -0.48 -0.48
N THR A 182 20.31 0.21 0.66
CA THR A 182 19.22 0.99 1.25
C THR A 182 19.38 2.42 0.74
N PRO A 183 18.40 2.93 -0.01
CA PRO A 183 18.53 4.22 -0.68
C PRO A 183 18.15 5.38 0.25
N ASP A 184 18.26 6.60 -0.28
CA ASP A 184 17.55 7.78 0.24
C ASP A 184 16.55 8.35 -0.77
N SER A 185 15.67 9.23 -0.31
CA SER A 185 14.63 9.88 -1.12
C SER A 185 15.16 10.66 -2.35
N ALA A 186 16.39 11.19 -2.31
CA ALA A 186 16.94 11.97 -3.42
C ALA A 186 17.25 11.09 -4.64
N GLY A 187 17.97 9.99 -4.43
CA GLY A 187 18.33 9.09 -5.52
C GLY A 187 17.13 8.33 -6.09
N THR A 188 16.16 7.97 -5.23
CA THR A 188 14.94 7.26 -5.61
C THR A 188 13.99 8.14 -6.43
N MET A 189 13.76 9.38 -6.00
CA MET A 189 12.92 10.31 -6.75
C MET A 189 13.59 10.79 -8.03
N THR A 190 14.93 10.91 -8.07
CA THR A 190 15.64 11.10 -9.33
C THR A 190 15.36 9.94 -10.31
N ALA A 191 15.33 8.70 -9.83
CA ALA A 191 15.00 7.54 -10.66
C ALA A 191 13.57 7.60 -11.21
N MET A 192 12.59 7.93 -10.37
CA MET A 192 11.18 8.02 -10.77
C MET A 192 10.89 9.19 -11.71
N MET A 193 11.62 10.30 -11.56
CA MET A 193 11.39 11.51 -12.35
C MET A 193 12.21 11.61 -13.63
N SER A 194 13.33 10.88 -13.76
CA SER A 194 14.20 10.96 -14.95
C SER A 194 14.41 9.63 -15.68
N GLY A 195 14.03 8.51 -15.07
CA GLY A 195 14.32 7.17 -15.59
C GLY A 195 15.76 6.72 -15.38
N ILE A 196 16.57 7.46 -14.61
CA ILE A 196 17.97 7.17 -14.34
C ILE A 196 18.19 7.13 -12.83
N LYS A 197 18.73 6.01 -12.34
CA LYS A 197 19.20 5.90 -10.94
C LYS A 197 20.49 6.69 -10.76
N THR A 198 20.65 7.29 -9.59
CA THR A 198 21.85 8.05 -9.20
C THR A 198 22.30 7.65 -7.80
N ASP A 199 23.31 8.33 -7.28
CA ASP A 199 23.89 8.12 -5.95
C ASP A 199 23.01 8.71 -4.83
N VAL A 200 23.17 8.20 -3.61
CA VAL A 200 22.45 8.69 -2.42
C VAL A 200 22.71 10.18 -2.20
N GLY A 201 21.65 10.95 -2.00
CA GLY A 201 21.71 12.38 -1.69
C GLY A 201 21.93 13.29 -2.90
N VAL A 202 21.87 12.75 -4.11
CA VAL A 202 21.96 13.48 -5.38
C VAL A 202 20.57 13.72 -5.95
N VAL A 203 20.32 14.93 -6.46
CA VAL A 203 19.02 15.36 -6.97
C VAL A 203 19.15 15.77 -8.44
N GLY A 204 18.48 15.03 -9.35
CA GLY A 204 18.37 15.42 -10.76
C GLY A 204 19.66 15.40 -11.57
N LEU A 205 20.72 14.73 -11.09
CA LEU A 205 22.00 14.53 -11.78
C LEU A 205 22.27 13.03 -11.91
N ASN A 206 22.97 12.63 -12.96
CA ASN A 206 23.39 11.23 -13.10
C ASN A 206 24.50 10.83 -12.11
N GLU A 207 24.83 9.54 -12.08
CA GLU A 207 25.78 8.93 -11.15
C GLU A 207 27.25 9.34 -11.34
N ALA A 208 27.57 10.19 -12.34
CA ALA A 208 28.91 10.72 -12.51
C ALA A 208 29.22 11.90 -11.57
N VAL A 209 28.21 12.46 -10.91
CA VAL A 209 28.40 13.55 -9.95
C VAL A 209 29.21 13.07 -8.73
N VAL A 210 30.01 13.94 -8.17
CA VAL A 210 30.61 13.73 -6.85
C VAL A 210 29.74 14.44 -5.83
N ARG A 211 29.10 13.68 -4.92
CA ARG A 211 28.21 14.25 -3.90
C ARG A 211 28.88 15.38 -3.12
N GLY A 212 28.20 16.51 -3.03
CA GLY A 212 28.69 17.72 -2.35
C GLY A 212 29.73 18.54 -3.14
N ASP A 213 30.14 18.10 -4.32
CA ASP A 213 31.00 18.87 -5.22
C ASP A 213 30.19 19.47 -6.37
N CYS A 214 29.83 20.75 -6.21
CA CYS A 214 29.11 21.51 -7.22
C CYS A 214 29.82 21.53 -8.59
N GLY A 215 31.16 21.54 -8.62
CA GLY A 215 31.91 21.59 -9.88
C GLY A 215 31.74 20.35 -10.76
N SER A 216 31.25 19.25 -10.18
CA SER A 216 31.00 17.99 -10.89
C SER A 216 29.60 17.90 -11.52
N ALA A 217 28.70 18.84 -11.24
CA ALA A 217 27.30 18.78 -11.68
C ALA A 217 27.07 19.19 -13.14
N SER A 218 27.97 19.98 -13.73
CA SER A 218 27.75 20.59 -15.04
C SER A 218 27.80 19.57 -16.19
N GLY A 219 26.77 19.56 -17.02
CA GLY A 219 26.68 18.73 -18.22
C GLY A 219 26.18 17.30 -17.96
N ILE A 220 25.77 17.00 -16.74
CA ILE A 220 25.21 15.70 -16.33
C ILE A 220 23.81 15.83 -15.72
N GLU A 221 23.16 16.97 -15.96
CA GLU A 221 21.79 17.26 -15.58
C GLU A 221 20.81 16.33 -16.30
N LEU A 222 19.81 15.84 -15.56
CA LEU A 222 18.79 14.94 -16.08
C LEU A 222 17.48 15.68 -16.32
N ALA A 223 16.88 15.48 -17.50
CA ALA A 223 15.54 15.99 -17.77
C ALA A 223 14.51 15.22 -16.93
N THR A 224 13.63 15.95 -16.23
CA THR A 224 12.59 15.34 -15.39
C THR A 224 11.26 15.26 -16.12
N ALA A 225 10.34 14.38 -15.68
CA ALA A 225 8.99 14.30 -16.22
C ALA A 225 8.21 15.62 -16.08
N LEU A 226 8.46 16.39 -15.00
CA LEU A 226 7.90 17.73 -14.81
C LEU A 226 8.41 18.70 -15.89
N GLU A 227 9.73 18.78 -16.09
CA GLU A 227 10.33 19.63 -17.13
C GLU A 227 9.85 19.24 -18.53
N LEU A 228 9.71 17.93 -18.81
CA LEU A 228 9.20 17.46 -20.09
C LEU A 228 7.71 17.76 -20.29
N ALA A 229 6.91 17.72 -19.23
CA ALA A 229 5.50 18.10 -19.26
C ALA A 229 5.34 19.60 -19.52
N GLU A 230 6.12 20.42 -18.81
CA GLU A 230 6.20 21.87 -18.98
C GLU A 230 6.55 22.24 -20.43
N ILE A 231 7.65 21.70 -20.97
CA ILE A 231 8.07 21.94 -22.36
C ILE A 231 6.99 21.47 -23.35
N ALA A 232 6.24 20.42 -23.01
CA ALA A 232 5.14 19.93 -23.84
C ALA A 232 3.86 20.78 -23.74
N GLY A 233 3.86 21.88 -23.00
CA GLY A 233 2.75 22.82 -22.84
C GLY A 233 1.68 22.36 -21.84
N LYS A 234 1.97 21.35 -21.03
CA LYS A 234 1.09 20.91 -19.93
C LYS A 234 1.28 21.81 -18.74
N SER A 235 0.23 22.00 -17.95
CA SER A 235 0.39 22.62 -16.65
C SER A 235 1.11 21.69 -15.67
N THR A 236 1.90 22.25 -14.77
CA THR A 236 2.74 21.48 -13.86
C THR A 236 2.47 21.79 -12.39
N GLY A 237 2.48 20.75 -11.55
CA GLY A 237 2.18 20.86 -10.13
C GLY A 237 3.05 19.98 -9.24
N ILE A 238 3.39 20.50 -8.06
CA ILE A 238 4.18 19.84 -7.03
C ILE A 238 3.51 20.10 -5.68
N ILE A 239 3.11 19.03 -4.99
CA ILE A 239 2.52 19.09 -3.65
C ILE A 239 3.27 18.15 -2.73
N SER A 240 3.55 18.59 -1.51
CA SER A 240 4.18 17.77 -0.48
C SER A 240 3.78 18.19 0.92
N THR A 241 3.60 17.24 1.84
CA THR A 241 3.54 17.54 3.29
C THR A 241 4.93 17.78 3.91
N ALA A 242 6.02 17.51 3.18
CA ALA A 242 7.36 17.90 3.57
C ALA A 242 7.65 19.36 3.17
N ARG A 243 8.91 19.80 3.37
CA ARG A 243 9.36 21.06 2.79
C ARG A 243 9.37 20.92 1.28
N ILE A 244 8.94 21.93 0.54
CA ILE A 244 8.93 21.86 -0.94
C ILE A 244 10.35 21.80 -1.54
N THR A 245 11.36 22.12 -0.72
CA THR A 245 12.80 21.98 -0.98
C THR A 245 13.37 20.63 -0.55
N HIS A 246 12.58 19.77 0.10
CA HIS A 246 13.00 18.42 0.50
C HIS A 246 13.29 17.57 -0.75
N ALA A 247 13.99 16.45 -0.57
CA ALA A 247 14.54 15.69 -1.70
C ALA A 247 13.51 15.22 -2.73
N THR A 248 12.36 14.73 -2.26
CA THR A 248 11.28 14.21 -3.09
C THR A 248 10.69 15.27 -4.03
N PRO A 249 10.22 16.44 -3.54
CA PRO A 249 9.76 17.51 -4.42
C PRO A 249 10.91 18.13 -5.20
N ALA A 250 12.09 18.32 -4.60
CA ALA A 250 13.25 18.88 -5.27
C ALA A 250 13.66 18.07 -6.52
N ALA A 251 13.57 16.74 -6.49
CA ALA A 251 13.91 15.89 -7.64
C ALA A 251 13.02 16.09 -8.86
N THR A 252 11.90 16.81 -8.73
CA THR A 252 11.04 17.16 -9.86
C THR A 252 11.58 18.35 -10.66
N TYR A 253 12.31 19.29 -10.03
CA TYR A 253 12.74 20.55 -10.67
C TYR A 253 14.23 20.87 -10.53
N ALA A 254 14.88 20.48 -9.43
CA ALA A 254 16.23 20.88 -9.09
C ALA A 254 17.31 19.98 -9.70
N LYS A 255 18.51 20.54 -9.83
CA LYS A 255 19.78 19.88 -10.14
C LYS A 255 20.76 20.19 -9.02
N SER A 256 21.01 19.24 -8.13
CA SER A 256 21.89 19.43 -6.97
C SER A 256 22.74 18.21 -6.66
N ALA A 257 24.04 18.47 -6.42
CA ALA A 257 24.98 17.46 -5.95
C ALA A 257 24.78 17.09 -4.47
N HIS A 258 23.89 17.79 -3.75
CA HIS A 258 23.59 17.49 -2.36
C HIS A 258 22.17 17.92 -1.99
N ARG A 259 21.34 16.96 -1.53
CA ARG A 259 19.94 17.22 -1.15
C ARG A 259 19.75 18.26 -0.04
N ASN A 260 20.71 18.39 0.89
CA ASN A 260 20.62 19.37 1.97
C ASN A 260 20.96 20.81 1.53
N TRP A 261 21.28 21.08 0.27
CA TRP A 261 21.43 22.47 -0.21
C TRP A 261 20.05 23.10 -0.45
N GLU A 262 19.16 23.01 0.54
CA GLU A 262 17.78 23.50 0.49
C GLU A 262 17.77 25.03 0.34
N ASP A 263 18.65 25.72 1.09
CA ASP A 263 18.98 27.12 0.91
C ASP A 263 20.49 27.40 1.02
N VAL A 264 20.89 28.65 0.77
CA VAL A 264 22.29 29.11 0.74
C VAL A 264 23.04 28.93 2.08
N SER A 265 22.34 28.87 3.21
CA SER A 265 22.92 28.70 4.55
C SER A 265 23.56 27.32 4.76
N ASP A 266 23.08 26.31 4.03
CA ASP A 266 23.62 24.94 4.00
C ASP A 266 24.71 24.74 2.94
N MET A 267 24.98 25.77 2.11
CA MET A 267 25.98 25.76 1.05
C MET A 267 27.31 26.39 1.48
N LYS A 268 27.79 26.04 2.68
CA LYS A 268 29.06 26.57 3.20
C LYS A 268 30.24 26.06 2.38
N ASP A 269 31.12 27.00 1.98
CA ASP A 269 32.33 26.72 1.19
C ASP A 269 32.07 26.06 -0.19
N VAL A 270 30.82 26.09 -0.68
CA VAL A 270 30.50 25.60 -2.02
C VAL A 270 31.03 26.58 -3.07
N THR A 271 31.81 26.05 -4.02
CA THR A 271 32.35 26.80 -5.16
C THR A 271 31.82 26.20 -6.46
N GLY A 272 31.86 26.93 -7.58
CA GLY A 272 31.37 26.41 -8.87
C GLY A 272 30.02 26.97 -9.33
N GLY A 273 29.38 27.82 -8.52
CA GLY A 273 28.22 28.62 -8.97
C GLY A 273 26.87 27.92 -8.91
N CYS A 274 26.76 26.76 -8.24
CA CYS A 274 25.49 26.09 -8.01
C CYS A 274 24.54 26.98 -7.22
N LYS A 275 23.25 26.82 -7.49
CA LYS A 275 22.16 27.49 -6.81
C LYS A 275 21.52 26.54 -5.80
N ASP A 276 21.10 27.09 -4.67
CA ASP A 276 20.32 26.35 -3.69
C ASP A 276 18.96 25.92 -4.27
N ILE A 277 18.37 24.87 -3.70
CA ILE A 277 17.15 24.26 -4.22
C ILE A 277 15.99 25.27 -4.21
N ALA A 278 15.86 26.10 -3.17
CA ALA A 278 14.83 27.15 -3.13
C ALA A 278 15.00 28.19 -4.26
N ASP A 279 16.23 28.62 -4.54
CA ASP A 279 16.55 29.50 -5.67
C ASP A 279 16.22 28.83 -7.01
N GLN A 280 16.47 27.53 -7.15
CA GLN A 280 16.14 26.76 -8.36
C GLN A 280 14.63 26.64 -8.60
N LEU A 281 13.82 26.53 -7.53
CA LEU A 281 12.36 26.49 -7.62
C LEU A 281 11.79 27.82 -8.13
N VAL A 282 12.15 28.93 -7.49
CA VAL A 282 11.64 30.27 -7.86
C VAL A 282 12.07 30.67 -9.27
N ASN A 283 13.27 30.25 -9.68
CA ASN A 283 13.81 30.51 -11.02
C ASN A 283 13.65 29.31 -11.96
N PHE A 284 12.69 28.40 -11.72
CA PHE A 284 12.49 27.21 -12.55
C PHE A 284 12.36 27.54 -14.04
N GLU A 285 11.46 28.49 -14.38
CA GLU A 285 11.25 29.00 -15.74
C GLU A 285 12.58 29.46 -16.37
N ASP A 286 13.28 30.41 -15.72
CA ASP A 286 14.53 30.98 -16.25
C ASP A 286 15.61 29.91 -16.42
N ASN A 287 15.70 28.97 -15.47
CA ASN A 287 16.67 27.88 -15.50
C ASN A 287 16.36 26.87 -16.61
N LEU A 288 15.09 26.62 -16.90
CA LEU A 288 14.66 25.71 -17.95
C LEU A 288 14.89 26.36 -19.33
N GLU A 289 14.51 27.62 -19.52
CA GLU A 289 14.79 28.39 -20.74
C GLU A 289 16.29 28.55 -21.01
N ALA A 290 17.08 28.80 -19.97
CA ALA A 290 18.53 28.94 -20.12
C ALA A 290 19.20 27.65 -20.60
N ARG A 291 18.62 26.47 -20.30
CA ARG A 291 19.13 25.17 -20.77
C ARG A 291 18.81 24.90 -22.25
N TYR A 292 17.71 25.46 -22.75
CA TYR A 292 17.21 25.15 -24.09
C TYR A 292 16.98 26.43 -24.91
N ALA A 293 17.87 26.67 -25.88
CA ALA A 293 17.83 27.89 -26.68
C ALA A 293 16.49 28.07 -27.43
N GLY A 294 15.81 29.18 -27.17
CA GLY A 294 14.54 29.55 -27.83
C GLY A 294 13.30 28.88 -27.24
N LEU A 295 13.46 28.13 -26.14
CA LEU A 295 12.34 27.68 -25.33
C LEU A 295 11.66 28.89 -24.66
N ASP A 296 10.33 28.83 -24.58
CA ASP A 296 9.44 29.80 -23.95
C ASP A 296 8.42 28.97 -23.16
N VAL A 297 8.56 28.97 -21.84
CA VAL A 297 7.70 28.24 -20.88
C VAL A 297 7.22 29.23 -19.84
N ASP A 298 6.14 28.92 -19.12
CA ASP A 298 5.55 29.86 -18.17
C ASP A 298 5.77 29.47 -16.70
N GLY A 299 6.41 28.33 -16.44
CA GLY A 299 6.82 27.89 -15.12
C GLY A 299 5.73 27.12 -14.40
N ILE A 300 5.94 26.81 -13.12
CA ILE A 300 5.07 25.86 -12.41
C ILE A 300 3.78 26.53 -11.94
N GLU A 301 2.62 25.99 -12.31
CA GLU A 301 1.31 26.52 -11.90
C GLU A 301 1.02 26.33 -10.42
N VAL A 302 1.34 25.16 -9.85
CA VAL A 302 0.97 24.85 -8.47
C VAL A 302 2.15 24.31 -7.69
N VAL A 303 2.53 24.99 -6.62
CA VAL A 303 3.57 24.59 -5.70
C VAL A 303 3.03 24.72 -4.29
N MET A 304 2.87 23.61 -3.56
CA MET A 304 2.29 23.62 -2.21
C MET A 304 3.02 22.68 -1.26
N GLY A 305 3.37 23.17 -0.07
CA GLY A 305 3.93 22.36 1.01
C GLY A 305 4.44 23.19 2.18
N GLY A 306 5.43 22.67 2.91
CA GLY A 306 6.14 23.43 3.94
C GLY A 306 7.43 24.09 3.44
N GLY A 307 8.23 24.62 4.37
CA GLY A 307 9.63 24.99 4.17
C GLY A 307 9.86 26.50 4.02
N ARG A 308 8.96 27.32 4.56
CA ARG A 308 9.01 28.79 4.45
C ARG A 308 10.38 29.38 4.80
N ARG A 309 11.07 28.81 5.80
CA ARG A 309 12.40 29.24 6.26
C ARG A 309 13.45 29.31 5.15
N HIS A 310 13.39 28.44 4.15
CA HIS A 310 14.37 28.36 3.05
C HIS A 310 14.20 29.49 2.03
N PHE A 311 13.07 30.21 2.07
CA PHE A 311 12.73 31.30 1.17
C PHE A 311 12.86 32.68 1.82
N LEU A 312 12.95 32.74 3.15
CA LEU A 312 13.01 34.00 3.90
C LEU A 312 14.44 34.36 4.31
N PRO A 313 14.80 35.65 4.35
CA PRO A 313 16.09 36.10 4.88
C PRO A 313 16.16 35.83 6.39
N ASN A 314 17.36 35.60 6.90
CA ASN A 314 17.64 35.50 8.33
C ASN A 314 17.53 36.87 9.04
N ASP A 315 16.30 37.37 9.09
CA ASP A 315 15.89 38.65 9.67
C ASP A 315 14.51 38.48 10.34
N PRO A 316 14.37 38.75 11.65
CA PRO A 316 13.08 38.68 12.34
C PRO A 316 12.00 39.61 11.74
N ALA A 317 12.39 40.63 10.97
CA ALA A 317 11.44 41.48 10.26
C ALA A 317 10.73 40.77 9.09
N ALA A 318 11.25 39.62 8.64
CA ALA A 318 10.67 38.82 7.57
C ALA A 318 9.83 37.64 8.07
N ASN A 319 9.74 37.42 9.40
CA ASN A 319 8.93 36.36 9.97
C ASN A 319 7.46 36.49 9.54
N SER A 320 6.85 35.35 9.23
CA SER A 320 5.41 35.24 9.05
C SER A 320 4.67 35.48 10.37
N PRO A 321 3.37 35.82 10.33
CA PRO A 321 2.58 36.03 11.55
C PRO A 321 2.49 34.80 12.48
N ASP A 322 2.67 33.61 11.92
CA ASP A 322 2.59 32.30 12.58
C ASP A 322 3.96 31.71 12.95
N ALA A 323 5.07 32.44 12.71
CA ALA A 323 6.42 31.98 12.99
C ALA A 323 6.58 31.50 14.45
N VAL A 324 7.08 30.27 14.60
CA VAL A 324 7.37 29.67 15.91
C VAL A 324 8.80 29.96 16.38
N SER A 325 9.73 30.11 15.43
CA SER A 325 11.10 30.52 15.71
C SER A 325 11.24 32.02 15.96
N ALA A 326 12.28 32.39 16.73
CA ALA A 326 12.61 33.79 16.96
C ALA A 326 13.02 34.52 15.66
N ILE A 327 13.66 33.81 14.75
CA ILE A 327 13.92 34.21 13.37
C ILE A 327 13.55 33.00 12.51
N GLU A 328 12.59 33.18 11.61
CA GLU A 328 12.05 32.10 10.79
C GLU A 328 12.93 31.78 9.59
N GLY A 329 13.46 32.80 8.91
CA GLY A 329 14.26 32.62 7.71
C GLY A 329 15.68 32.13 7.97
N ASP A 330 16.15 31.21 7.14
CA ASP A 330 17.50 30.66 7.22
C ASP A 330 18.47 31.33 6.23
N ARG A 331 17.96 32.01 5.19
CA ARG A 331 18.81 32.50 4.10
C ARG A 331 19.84 33.54 4.56
N THR A 332 21.10 33.28 4.26
CA THR A 332 22.24 34.14 4.63
C THR A 332 22.62 35.18 3.56
N ASP A 333 21.88 35.28 2.46
CA ASP A 333 22.12 36.22 1.35
C ASP A 333 21.22 37.47 1.38
N ASN A 334 20.37 37.61 2.41
CA ASN A 334 19.37 38.67 2.59
C ASN A 334 18.29 38.71 1.49
N ARG A 335 18.12 37.64 0.71
CA ARG A 335 17.05 37.56 -0.29
C ARG A 335 15.75 37.09 0.36
N ASN A 336 14.63 37.61 -0.14
CA ASN A 336 13.30 37.09 0.14
C ASN A 336 12.76 36.50 -1.16
N LEU A 337 12.86 35.18 -1.29
CA LEU A 337 12.49 34.47 -2.51
C LEU A 337 10.97 34.43 -2.73
N ILE A 338 10.16 34.56 -1.67
CA ILE A 338 8.70 34.70 -1.82
C ILE A 338 8.39 36.02 -2.53
N THR A 339 8.98 37.13 -2.09
CA THR A 339 8.79 38.43 -2.76
C THR A 339 9.35 38.45 -4.18
N GLU A 340 10.46 37.75 -4.44
CA GLU A 340 10.97 37.58 -5.80
C GLU A 340 9.99 36.78 -6.69
N TRP A 341 9.39 35.71 -6.16
CA TRP A 341 8.36 34.93 -6.85
C TRP A 341 7.10 35.77 -7.13
N GLU A 342 6.58 36.51 -6.16
CA GLU A 342 5.41 37.39 -6.34
C GLU A 342 5.68 38.50 -7.37
N ALA A 343 6.90 39.03 -7.40
CA ALA A 343 7.30 40.03 -8.39
C ALA A 343 7.41 39.44 -9.81
N LYS A 344 7.81 38.17 -9.92
CA LYS A 344 7.91 37.45 -11.19
C LYS A 344 6.52 37.07 -11.72
N TYR A 345 5.65 36.55 -10.87
CA TYR A 345 4.32 36.09 -11.22
C TYR A 345 3.25 37.00 -10.61
N ALA A 346 3.08 38.19 -11.19
CA ALA A 346 2.20 39.23 -10.63
C ALA A 346 0.70 38.84 -10.54
N ASN A 347 0.27 37.83 -11.31
CA ASN A 347 -1.08 37.24 -11.25
C ASN A 347 -1.16 35.98 -10.37
N GLY A 348 -0.02 35.52 -9.85
CA GLY A 348 0.05 34.40 -8.92
C GLY A 348 -0.38 34.80 -7.52
N VAL A 349 -0.72 33.81 -6.70
CA VAL A 349 -1.09 33.98 -5.30
C VAL A 349 -0.12 33.23 -4.41
N TYR A 350 0.47 33.95 -3.46
CA TYR A 350 1.19 33.35 -2.34
C TYR A 350 0.24 33.15 -1.17
N VAL A 351 0.22 31.94 -0.61
CA VAL A 351 -0.61 31.59 0.56
C VAL A 351 0.23 30.88 1.62
N TYR A 352 -0.17 31.02 2.88
CA TYR A 352 0.57 30.42 3.98
C TYR A 352 -0.25 29.82 5.11
N ASP A 353 -1.57 29.98 5.05
CA ASP A 353 -2.50 29.51 6.07
C ASP A 353 -3.74 28.92 5.41
N GLN A 354 -4.59 28.27 6.20
CA GLN A 354 -5.85 27.70 5.73
C GLN A 354 -6.75 28.77 5.08
N ASN A 355 -6.81 29.99 5.64
CA ASN A 355 -7.70 31.03 5.13
C ASN A 355 -7.27 31.50 3.72
N GLY A 356 -5.97 31.68 3.50
CA GLY A 356 -5.41 32.01 2.21
C GLY A 356 -5.63 30.89 1.20
N PHE A 357 -5.43 29.64 1.62
CA PHE A 357 -5.71 28.47 0.80
C PHE A 357 -7.18 28.38 0.37
N ASP A 358 -8.11 28.54 1.30
CA ASP A 358 -9.56 28.50 1.03
C ASP A 358 -9.99 29.64 0.08
N ALA A 359 -9.29 30.76 0.11
CA ALA A 359 -9.57 31.93 -0.72
C ALA A 359 -9.08 31.80 -2.17
N ILE A 360 -8.29 30.77 -2.52
CA ILE A 360 -7.84 30.53 -3.90
C ILE A 360 -9.06 30.25 -4.77
N ASP A 361 -9.26 31.09 -5.79
CA ASP A 361 -10.22 30.84 -6.87
C ASP A 361 -9.54 30.02 -7.97
N PRO A 362 -9.81 28.70 -8.05
CA PRO A 362 -9.06 27.81 -8.93
C PRO A 362 -9.37 28.03 -10.41
N GLU A 363 -10.45 28.72 -10.76
CA GLU A 363 -10.82 28.97 -12.17
C GLU A 363 -10.09 30.17 -12.77
N SER A 364 -9.54 31.07 -11.94
CA SER A 364 -8.92 32.33 -12.38
C SER A 364 -7.49 32.53 -11.90
N THR A 365 -7.05 31.76 -10.90
CA THR A 365 -5.68 31.82 -10.38
C THR A 365 -4.73 31.13 -11.36
N GLU A 366 -3.79 31.89 -11.93
CA GLU A 366 -2.81 31.36 -12.87
C GLU A 366 -1.73 30.54 -12.16
N ARG A 367 -1.27 30.99 -10.98
CA ARG A 367 -0.21 30.33 -10.22
C ARG A 367 -0.47 30.37 -8.72
N VAL A 368 -0.18 29.28 -8.03
CA VAL A 368 -0.30 29.13 -6.58
C VAL A 368 1.05 28.76 -6.01
N PHE A 369 1.53 29.55 -5.04
CA PHE A 369 2.67 29.21 -4.20
C PHE A 369 2.25 29.17 -2.73
N GLY A 370 2.00 27.96 -2.22
CA GLY A 370 1.60 27.70 -0.85
C GLY A 370 2.74 27.19 0.01
N LEU A 371 3.13 27.94 1.03
CA LEU A 371 4.08 27.50 2.05
C LEU A 371 3.41 27.53 3.41
N PHE A 372 2.95 26.41 3.94
CA PHE A 372 2.04 26.40 5.09
C PHE A 372 2.74 26.34 6.45
N ASN A 373 4.04 25.99 6.48
CA ASN A 373 4.79 25.89 7.72
C ASN A 373 6.25 26.36 7.56
N GLU A 374 6.88 26.78 8.67
CA GLU A 374 8.29 27.18 8.74
C GLU A 374 9.20 26.05 8.20
N SER A 375 8.93 24.81 8.61
CA SER A 375 9.63 23.58 8.17
C SER A 375 8.64 22.66 7.44
N HIS A 376 8.65 21.35 7.69
CA HIS A 376 7.63 20.45 7.19
C HIS A 376 6.24 20.89 7.68
N MET A 377 5.18 20.53 6.94
CA MET A 377 3.82 20.63 7.46
C MET A 377 3.67 19.71 8.69
N GLN A 378 2.63 19.93 9.49
CA GLN A 378 2.35 19.06 10.63
C GLN A 378 2.06 17.64 10.15
N TYR A 379 2.24 16.67 11.05
CA TYR A 379 1.68 15.33 10.83
C TYR A 379 0.15 15.44 10.72
N GLU A 380 -0.52 14.58 9.96
CA GLU A 380 -1.99 14.68 9.86
C GLU A 380 -2.66 14.58 11.24
N ALA A 381 -2.12 13.74 12.14
CA ALA A 381 -2.64 13.64 13.51
C ALA A 381 -2.44 14.92 14.35
N ASP A 382 -1.48 15.77 13.99
CA ASP A 382 -1.13 17.00 14.68
C ASP A 382 -1.62 18.27 13.97
N ARG A 383 -2.14 18.15 12.75
CA ARG A 383 -2.55 19.28 11.89
C ARG A 383 -3.53 20.25 12.55
N ALA A 384 -4.44 19.73 13.39
CA ALA A 384 -5.38 20.56 14.13
C ALA A 384 -4.73 21.47 15.20
N ASN A 385 -3.47 21.22 15.55
CA ASN A 385 -2.68 22.04 16.48
C ASN A 385 -1.88 23.13 15.75
N ASP A 386 -1.94 23.21 14.42
CA ASP A 386 -1.27 24.27 13.68
C ASP A 386 -1.80 25.66 14.06
N VAL A 387 -0.90 26.64 14.17
CA VAL A 387 -1.21 27.98 14.68
C VAL A 387 -2.04 28.79 13.68
N ALA A 388 -1.72 28.69 12.40
CA ALA A 388 -2.41 29.39 11.32
C ALA A 388 -3.50 28.52 10.66
N GLY A 389 -3.45 27.21 10.92
CA GLY A 389 -4.16 26.19 10.18
C GLY A 389 -3.47 25.94 8.84
N GLU A 390 -3.51 24.69 8.39
CA GLU A 390 -2.95 24.28 7.11
C GLU A 390 -3.83 23.21 6.44
N PRO A 391 -3.87 23.21 5.09
CA PRO A 391 -4.71 22.26 4.34
C PRO A 391 -4.19 20.84 4.48
N SER A 392 -5.10 19.87 4.45
CA SER A 392 -4.73 18.46 4.34
C SER A 392 -4.14 18.14 2.96
N LEU A 393 -3.48 17.00 2.81
CA LEU A 393 -2.98 16.56 1.51
C LEU A 393 -4.11 16.35 0.50
N THR A 394 -5.25 15.87 0.96
CA THR A 394 -6.48 15.73 0.18
C THR A 394 -6.98 17.08 -0.32
N GLU A 395 -7.03 18.09 0.56
CA GLU A 395 -7.45 19.45 0.18
C GLU A 395 -6.48 20.06 -0.83
N MET A 396 -5.17 19.95 -0.59
CA MET A 396 -4.14 20.41 -1.53
C MET A 396 -4.27 19.73 -2.89
N THR A 397 -4.48 18.40 -2.92
CA THR A 397 -4.66 17.62 -4.15
C THR A 397 -5.89 18.09 -4.93
N GLU A 398 -7.02 18.29 -4.25
CA GLU A 398 -8.24 18.80 -4.86
C GLU A 398 -8.01 20.18 -5.49
N LYS A 399 -7.46 21.13 -4.73
CA LYS A 399 -7.22 22.49 -5.22
C LYS A 399 -6.26 22.51 -6.40
N ALA A 400 -5.19 21.71 -6.36
CA ALA A 400 -4.23 21.64 -7.45
C ALA A 400 -4.86 21.09 -8.72
N ILE A 401 -5.65 20.02 -8.65
CA ILE A 401 -6.33 19.48 -9.83
C ILE A 401 -7.28 20.54 -10.43
N GLN A 402 -8.02 21.29 -9.60
CA GLN A 402 -8.89 22.36 -10.08
C GLN A 402 -8.14 23.46 -10.83
N VAL A 403 -6.97 23.89 -10.32
CA VAL A 403 -6.14 24.90 -10.99
C VAL A 403 -5.54 24.36 -12.28
N LEU A 404 -5.00 23.14 -12.25
CA LEU A 404 -4.26 22.53 -13.36
C LEU A 404 -5.16 22.06 -14.52
N ASP A 405 -6.40 21.64 -14.25
CA ASP A 405 -7.31 21.12 -15.29
C ASP A 405 -7.85 22.21 -16.24
N ASN A 406 -7.57 23.49 -15.94
CA ASN A 406 -7.87 24.61 -16.83
C ASN A 406 -7.07 24.56 -18.15
N ASN A 407 -5.99 23.77 -18.22
CA ASN A 407 -5.19 23.60 -19.42
C ASN A 407 -5.71 22.46 -20.32
N GLN A 408 -6.04 22.78 -21.57
CA GLN A 408 -6.54 21.80 -22.55
C GLN A 408 -5.49 20.77 -22.98
N GLU A 409 -4.20 21.08 -22.86
CA GLU A 409 -3.11 20.12 -23.09
C GLU A 409 -2.93 19.13 -21.93
N GLY A 410 -3.63 19.35 -20.82
CA GLY A 410 -3.59 18.55 -19.59
C GLY A 410 -2.48 18.97 -18.64
N PHE A 411 -2.25 18.14 -17.63
CA PHE A 411 -1.30 18.45 -16.57
C PHE A 411 -0.42 17.28 -16.13
N PHE A 412 0.69 17.62 -15.49
CA PHE A 412 1.49 16.71 -14.68
C PHE A 412 1.47 17.17 -13.22
N LEU A 413 1.12 16.28 -12.31
CA LEU A 413 1.08 16.56 -10.87
C LEU A 413 1.87 15.50 -10.10
N MET A 414 2.81 15.94 -9.26
CA MET A 414 3.44 15.10 -8.24
C MET A 414 2.83 15.44 -6.87
N VAL A 415 2.37 14.42 -6.16
CA VAL A 415 1.78 14.53 -4.81
C VAL A 415 2.56 13.63 -3.85
N GLU A 416 3.09 14.22 -2.78
CA GLU A 416 3.86 13.50 -1.77
C GLU A 416 3.20 13.58 -0.38
N SER A 417 3.08 12.43 0.28
CA SER A 417 2.95 12.39 1.75
C SER A 417 4.31 12.10 2.38
N GLY A 418 5.09 13.17 2.62
CA GLY A 418 6.46 13.07 3.10
C GLY A 418 6.57 12.82 4.60
N ARG A 419 5.47 13.02 5.33
CA ARG A 419 5.41 12.80 6.79
C ARG A 419 5.20 11.34 7.20
N ILE A 420 4.93 10.43 6.25
CA ILE A 420 4.96 8.98 6.50
C ILE A 420 6.38 8.56 6.93
N ASP A 421 7.40 8.91 6.15
CA ASP A 421 8.82 8.66 6.44
C ASP A 421 9.24 9.28 7.77
N HIS A 422 8.92 10.55 8.01
CA HIS A 422 9.28 11.22 9.26
C HIS A 422 8.65 10.55 10.49
N GLY A 423 7.41 10.06 10.39
CA GLY A 423 6.74 9.31 11.44
C GLY A 423 7.45 8.00 11.75
N HIS A 424 7.91 7.29 10.71
CA HIS A 424 8.73 6.10 10.86
C HIS A 424 10.09 6.40 11.48
N HIS A 425 10.80 7.43 11.01
CA HIS A 425 12.06 7.89 11.59
C HIS A 425 11.94 8.24 13.09
N ALA A 426 10.85 8.89 13.48
CA ALA A 426 10.55 9.19 14.89
C ALA A 426 10.19 7.94 15.72
N GLY A 427 10.00 6.78 15.07
CA GLY A 427 9.53 5.55 15.70
C GLY A 427 8.05 5.61 16.12
N SER A 428 7.25 6.47 15.49
CA SER A 428 5.81 6.60 15.72
C SER A 428 5.03 5.98 14.56
N ALA A 429 4.64 4.71 14.73
CA ALA A 429 3.71 4.07 13.79
C ALA A 429 2.33 4.76 13.78
N TYR A 430 1.91 5.44 14.85
CA TYR A 430 0.63 6.15 14.83
C TYR A 430 0.63 7.25 13.76
N ASN A 431 1.66 8.11 13.78
CA ASN A 431 1.78 9.20 12.81
C ASN A 431 2.00 8.66 11.39
N ALA A 432 2.97 7.75 11.21
CA ALA A 432 3.25 7.18 9.89
C ALA A 432 2.01 6.54 9.22
N LEU A 433 1.20 5.82 9.99
CA LEU A 433 -0.01 5.19 9.45
C LEU A 433 -1.15 6.20 9.25
N THR A 434 -1.27 7.24 10.09
CA THR A 434 -2.29 8.28 9.92
C THR A 434 -2.01 9.10 8.66
N ASP A 435 -0.76 9.50 8.41
CA ASP A 435 -0.35 10.16 7.17
C ASP A 435 -0.50 9.26 5.93
N THR A 436 -0.39 7.93 6.09
CA THR A 436 -0.69 6.97 5.01
C THR A 436 -2.19 6.90 4.70
N ILE A 437 -3.05 7.07 5.70
CA ILE A 437 -4.51 7.11 5.51
C ILE A 437 -4.89 8.39 4.77
N GLU A 438 -4.39 9.54 5.19
CA GLU A 438 -4.60 10.82 4.49
C GLU A 438 -4.08 10.77 3.05
N PHE A 439 -2.94 10.12 2.82
CA PHE A 439 -2.44 9.87 1.47
C PHE A 439 -3.40 9.02 0.62
N SER A 440 -3.99 7.97 1.20
CA SER A 440 -5.03 7.18 0.52
C SER A 440 -6.28 8.02 0.22
N GLU A 441 -6.67 8.96 1.09
CA GLU A 441 -7.78 9.88 0.85
C GLU A 441 -7.47 10.87 -0.29
N ALA A 442 -6.24 11.38 -0.38
CA ALA A 442 -5.79 12.22 -1.48
C ALA A 442 -5.80 11.48 -2.83
N VAL A 443 -5.36 10.21 -2.86
CA VAL A 443 -5.47 9.35 -4.05
C VAL A 443 -6.95 9.15 -4.44
N GLN A 444 -7.82 8.89 -3.45
CA GLN A 444 -9.26 8.73 -3.71
C GLN A 444 -9.86 10.01 -4.30
N LYS A 445 -9.47 11.17 -3.77
CA LYS A 445 -9.91 12.47 -4.29
C LYS A 445 -9.49 12.68 -5.75
N ALA A 446 -8.26 12.34 -6.11
CA ALA A 446 -7.81 12.44 -7.51
C ALA A 446 -8.59 11.50 -8.45
N LEU A 447 -8.93 10.28 -8.02
CA LEU A 447 -9.79 9.37 -8.80
C LEU A 447 -11.19 9.95 -9.04
N GLU A 448 -11.75 10.65 -8.05
CA GLU A 448 -13.06 11.29 -8.16
C GLU A 448 -13.07 12.48 -9.11
N MET A 449 -11.93 13.16 -9.24
CA MET A 449 -11.80 14.42 -9.97
C MET A 449 -11.25 14.27 -11.38
N THR A 450 -10.77 13.09 -11.76
CA THR A 450 -10.13 12.87 -13.05
C THR A 450 -10.82 11.77 -13.85
N ASN A 451 -10.73 11.87 -15.17
CA ASN A 451 -11.29 10.87 -16.07
C ASN A 451 -10.25 9.75 -16.29
N PRO A 452 -10.55 8.48 -15.91
CA PRO A 452 -9.60 7.37 -16.04
C PRO A 452 -9.27 7.01 -17.50
N GLU A 453 -10.05 7.48 -18.49
CA GLU A 453 -9.73 7.30 -19.91
C GLU A 453 -8.64 8.25 -20.41
N GLU A 454 -8.31 9.31 -19.66
CA GLU A 454 -7.30 10.29 -20.08
C GLU A 454 -6.28 10.63 -18.98
N THR A 455 -6.39 10.03 -17.80
CA THR A 455 -5.52 10.32 -16.65
C THR A 455 -4.80 9.06 -16.21
N LEU A 456 -3.47 9.06 -16.29
CA LEU A 456 -2.64 8.05 -15.64
C LEU A 456 -2.44 8.46 -14.17
N ILE A 457 -2.77 7.57 -13.25
CA ILE A 457 -2.44 7.71 -11.83
C ILE A 457 -1.52 6.56 -11.43
N ILE A 458 -0.36 6.90 -10.88
CA ILE A 458 0.58 5.95 -10.27
C ILE A 458 0.67 6.27 -8.78
N VAL A 459 0.53 5.25 -7.94
CA VAL A 459 0.80 5.32 -6.50
C VAL A 459 1.99 4.41 -6.19
N THR A 460 2.97 4.94 -5.47
CA THR A 460 4.15 4.18 -5.09
C THR A 460 4.79 4.75 -3.84
N ALA A 461 5.92 4.16 -3.45
CA ALA A 461 6.82 4.71 -2.45
C ALA A 461 8.21 4.85 -3.07
N ASP A 462 9.02 5.69 -2.47
CA ASP A 462 10.40 5.88 -2.86
C ASP A 462 11.32 4.82 -2.20
N HIS A 463 11.04 4.44 -0.95
CA HIS A 463 11.64 3.32 -0.22
C HIS A 463 10.71 2.79 0.89
N SER A 464 11.21 1.87 1.72
CA SER A 464 10.50 1.40 2.91
C SER A 464 11.25 1.80 4.19
N HIS A 465 10.87 1.19 5.32
CA HIS A 465 11.43 1.36 6.66
C HIS A 465 11.61 0.00 7.31
N VAL A 466 12.43 -0.08 8.35
CA VAL A 466 12.58 -1.31 9.15
C VAL A 466 11.40 -1.54 10.10
N PHE A 467 10.20 -1.16 9.64
CA PHE A 467 8.89 -1.29 10.24
C PHE A 467 8.33 -2.69 10.00
N THR A 468 7.89 -3.34 11.07
CA THR A 468 7.51 -4.75 11.06
C THR A 468 6.10 -4.95 11.61
N ILE A 469 5.41 -5.96 11.08
CA ILE A 469 4.18 -6.53 11.64
C ILE A 469 4.54 -7.92 12.18
N ALA A 470 4.48 -8.09 13.49
CA ALA A 470 4.99 -9.24 14.23
C ALA A 470 3.88 -9.97 15.02
N GLY A 471 4.25 -11.14 15.55
CA GLY A 471 3.40 -11.95 16.42
C GLY A 471 2.33 -12.76 15.67
N TYR A 472 1.34 -13.24 16.43
CA TYR A 472 0.18 -13.97 15.93
C TYR A 472 -1.13 -13.36 16.48
N PRO A 473 -1.39 -12.07 16.22
CA PRO A 473 -2.61 -11.42 16.68
C PRO A 473 -3.84 -12.08 16.05
N LYS A 474 -4.92 -12.16 16.81
CA LYS A 474 -6.23 -12.55 16.27
C LYS A 474 -6.71 -11.50 15.25
N ARG A 475 -7.56 -11.92 14.33
CA ARG A 475 -8.28 -11.00 13.43
C ARG A 475 -9.03 -9.94 14.25
N GLY A 476 -8.94 -8.68 13.85
CA GLY A 476 -9.51 -7.55 14.59
C GLY A 476 -8.73 -7.11 15.82
N ASN A 477 -7.49 -7.57 16.01
CA ASN A 477 -6.60 -7.00 17.02
C ASN A 477 -6.21 -5.58 16.60
N PRO A 478 -6.25 -4.57 17.48
CA PRO A 478 -5.77 -3.24 17.14
C PRO A 478 -4.35 -3.29 16.57
N ILE A 479 -4.12 -2.73 15.38
CA ILE A 479 -2.83 -2.87 14.70
C ILE A 479 -1.69 -2.18 15.46
N LEU A 480 -1.99 -1.05 16.12
CA LEU A 480 -1.10 -0.36 17.05
C LEU A 480 -1.05 -1.02 18.45
N GLY A 481 -1.87 -2.04 18.67
CA GLY A 481 -2.05 -2.68 19.97
C GLY A 481 -1.00 -3.73 20.30
N LYS A 482 -1.02 -4.15 21.58
CA LYS A 482 -0.41 -5.39 22.04
C LYS A 482 -1.03 -6.62 21.37
N VAL A 483 -0.25 -7.69 21.22
CA VAL A 483 -0.72 -8.92 20.56
C VAL A 483 -1.70 -9.69 21.45
N VAL A 484 -2.95 -9.83 21.03
CA VAL A 484 -3.94 -10.76 21.61
C VAL A 484 -4.07 -12.00 20.73
N ALA A 485 -3.77 -13.18 21.27
CA ALA A 485 -3.83 -14.44 20.51
C ALA A 485 -5.26 -14.88 20.15
N VAL A 486 -5.38 -15.75 19.15
CA VAL A 486 -6.66 -16.39 18.76
C VAL A 486 -7.29 -17.13 19.96
N GLY A 487 -8.58 -16.87 20.21
CA GLY A 487 -9.31 -17.42 21.35
C GLY A 487 -9.12 -16.66 22.67
N LYS A 488 -8.36 -15.56 22.68
CA LYS A 488 -8.15 -14.68 23.83
C LYS A 488 -8.82 -13.32 23.66
N SER A 489 -8.92 -12.58 24.76
CA SER A 489 -9.42 -11.21 24.82
C SER A 489 -8.52 -10.38 25.72
N ALA A 490 -8.29 -9.11 25.35
CA ALA A 490 -7.63 -8.17 26.26
C ALA A 490 -8.34 -8.16 27.63
N PRO A 491 -7.60 -8.06 28.75
CA PRO A 491 -6.15 -7.81 28.85
C PRO A 491 -5.26 -9.07 28.85
N ASP A 492 -5.75 -10.23 28.36
CA ASP A 492 -4.93 -11.44 28.20
C ASP A 492 -4.02 -11.31 26.95
N TYR A 493 -2.89 -10.62 27.13
CA TYR A 493 -1.90 -10.37 26.08
C TYR A 493 -0.88 -11.50 25.96
N SER A 494 -0.39 -11.72 24.74
CA SER A 494 0.72 -12.64 24.49
C SER A 494 2.00 -12.09 25.10
N LEU A 495 2.73 -12.95 25.82
CA LEU A 495 3.99 -12.60 26.46
C LEU A 495 5.17 -13.12 25.64
N ALA A 496 6.25 -12.34 25.59
CA ALA A 496 7.54 -12.82 25.08
C ALA A 496 8.24 -13.70 26.14
N SER A 497 9.44 -14.20 25.81
CA SER A 497 10.20 -15.10 26.70
C SER A 497 10.69 -14.43 28.00
N ASP A 498 10.71 -13.10 28.03
CA ASP A 498 11.00 -12.29 29.22
C ASP A 498 9.78 -12.09 30.14
N GLY A 499 8.60 -12.61 29.74
CA GLY A 499 7.36 -12.48 30.48
C GLY A 499 6.65 -11.13 30.30
N MET A 500 7.11 -10.27 29.38
CA MET A 500 6.50 -8.97 29.11
C MET A 500 5.62 -9.01 27.83
N PRO A 501 4.50 -8.27 27.77
CA PRO A 501 3.74 -8.10 26.54
C PRO A 501 4.55 -7.41 25.43
N TYR A 502 4.14 -7.57 24.17
CA TYR A 502 4.76 -6.90 23.01
C TYR A 502 3.69 -6.45 22.02
N THR A 503 4.03 -5.45 21.19
CA THR A 503 3.14 -4.86 20.18
C THR A 503 3.09 -5.67 18.89
N THR A 504 1.99 -5.55 18.17
CA THR A 504 1.84 -6.11 16.83
C THR A 504 2.80 -5.44 15.84
N VAL A 505 3.00 -4.13 15.97
CA VAL A 505 3.95 -3.40 15.12
C VAL A 505 5.14 -2.91 15.91
N GLY A 506 6.29 -2.76 15.24
CA GLY A 506 7.51 -2.25 15.84
C GLY A 506 8.64 -2.05 14.84
N TYR A 507 9.79 -1.58 15.31
CA TYR A 507 10.95 -1.27 14.47
C TYR A 507 12.17 -2.10 14.82
N THR A 508 13.00 -2.39 13.82
CA THR A 508 14.28 -3.07 14.06
C THR A 508 15.31 -2.12 14.69
N ASN A 509 15.36 -0.86 14.27
CA ASN A 509 16.24 0.16 14.84
C ASN A 509 15.48 1.49 15.05
N GLY A 510 16.11 2.46 15.68
CA GLY A 510 15.53 3.81 15.86
C GLY A 510 15.53 4.33 17.29
N PRO A 511 14.75 5.39 17.57
CA PRO A 511 14.77 6.08 18.86
C PRO A 511 14.21 5.23 20.00
N GLY A 512 13.43 4.20 19.68
CA GLY A 512 12.88 3.23 20.64
C GLY A 512 11.72 3.76 21.48
N PHE A 513 11.40 3.07 22.57
CA PHE A 513 10.14 3.26 23.29
C PHE A 513 9.96 4.67 23.91
N ARG A 514 8.76 5.24 23.74
CA ARG A 514 8.26 6.41 24.49
C ARG A 514 6.77 6.24 24.79
N ASP A 515 6.34 6.83 25.90
CA ASP A 515 4.94 6.98 26.28
C ASP A 515 4.71 8.47 26.61
N LEU A 516 4.28 9.22 25.59
CA LEU A 516 3.99 10.66 25.67
C LEU A 516 2.48 10.94 25.77
N GLY A 517 1.66 9.90 26.04
CA GLY A 517 0.22 10.02 26.17
C GLY A 517 -0.45 10.49 24.87
N LEU A 518 -1.08 11.66 24.91
CA LEU A 518 -1.87 12.21 23.80
C LEU A 518 -1.06 13.14 22.88
N GLU A 519 0.26 13.18 23.02
CA GLU A 519 1.13 13.91 22.08
C GLU A 519 0.94 13.40 20.65
N THR A 520 0.76 14.32 19.71
CA THR A 520 0.52 14.04 18.29
C THR A 520 1.72 14.43 17.43
N ASP A 521 2.59 15.34 17.89
CA ASP A 521 3.86 15.63 17.23
C ASP A 521 4.90 14.52 17.52
N ALA A 522 5.23 13.74 16.49
CA ALA A 522 6.23 12.69 16.60
C ALA A 522 7.66 13.22 16.84
N ASP A 523 7.94 14.47 16.47
CA ASP A 523 9.30 15.03 16.46
C ASP A 523 9.80 15.35 17.88
N VAL A 524 8.88 15.43 18.86
CA VAL A 524 9.19 15.46 20.30
C VAL A 524 10.12 14.29 20.72
N SER A 525 10.10 13.19 19.96
CA SER A 525 10.97 12.03 20.20
C SER A 525 12.47 12.31 20.06
N TYR A 526 12.90 13.21 19.17
CA TYR A 526 14.31 13.48 18.89
C TYR A 526 15.05 14.18 20.04
N GLY A 527 14.32 14.86 20.93
CA GLY A 527 14.87 15.54 22.11
C GLY A 527 15.06 14.66 23.34
N THR A 528 14.70 13.37 23.27
CA THR A 528 14.61 12.48 24.44
C THR A 528 15.61 11.31 24.39
N SER A 529 15.83 10.66 25.53
CA SER A 529 16.80 9.54 25.61
C SER A 529 16.25 8.29 24.92
N VAL A 530 17.10 7.62 24.16
CA VAL A 530 16.75 6.33 23.52
C VAL A 530 16.49 5.25 24.57
N THR A 531 15.42 4.49 24.39
CA THR A 531 15.07 3.37 25.28
C THR A 531 14.85 2.09 24.48
N GLY A 532 15.04 0.94 25.13
CA GLY A 532 14.87 -0.38 24.51
C GLY A 532 13.60 -1.08 25.00
N ARG A 533 13.71 -2.38 25.26
CA ARG A 533 12.64 -3.23 25.80
C ARG A 533 12.10 -2.73 27.16
N VAL A 534 10.79 -2.59 27.29
CA VAL A 534 10.06 -2.18 28.50
C VAL A 534 8.83 -3.07 28.75
N ASP A 535 8.33 -3.08 29.98
CA ASP A 535 7.08 -3.80 30.30
C ASP A 535 5.86 -2.96 29.88
N LEU A 536 5.20 -3.38 28.80
CA LEU A 536 4.04 -2.70 28.21
C LEU A 536 2.70 -3.06 28.89
N THR A 537 2.69 -3.79 30.00
CA THR A 537 1.45 -4.26 30.67
C THR A 537 0.47 -3.12 30.94
N ASN A 538 0.95 -1.99 31.45
CA ASN A 538 0.11 -0.84 31.82
C ASN A 538 0.24 0.37 30.86
N VAL A 539 0.91 0.19 29.71
CA VAL A 539 1.09 1.23 28.70
C VAL A 539 -0.05 1.17 27.68
N ASP A 540 -0.65 2.29 27.33
CA ASP A 540 -1.55 2.36 26.18
C ASP A 540 -0.73 2.46 24.89
N THR A 541 -0.55 1.33 24.22
CA THR A 541 0.26 1.28 22.99
C THR A 541 -0.49 1.80 21.76
N THR A 542 -1.78 2.13 21.91
CA THR A 542 -2.62 2.66 20.82
C THR A 542 -2.71 4.18 20.83
N ALA A 543 -2.16 4.83 21.85
CA ALA A 543 -2.13 6.28 21.98
C ALA A 543 -1.20 6.92 20.93
N PRO A 544 -1.48 8.15 20.48
CA PRO A 544 -0.66 8.83 19.47
C PRO A 544 0.78 9.09 19.94
N GLY A 545 0.97 9.36 21.24
CA GLY A 545 2.27 9.61 21.82
C GLY A 545 3.08 8.34 22.15
N PHE A 546 2.61 7.16 21.72
CA PHE A 546 3.35 5.91 21.89
C PHE A 546 4.32 5.68 20.72
N HIS A 547 5.61 5.66 21.03
CA HIS A 547 6.66 5.29 20.09
C HIS A 547 7.06 3.84 20.35
N GLN A 548 7.12 3.03 19.30
CA GLN A 548 7.36 1.60 19.41
C GLN A 548 8.79 1.30 19.92
N GLU A 549 8.94 0.12 20.52
CA GLU A 549 10.25 -0.40 20.89
C GLU A 549 11.12 -0.63 19.65
N ALA A 550 12.44 -0.41 19.79
CA ALA A 550 13.44 -0.69 18.77
C ALA A 550 14.54 -1.59 19.34
N LEU A 551 15.01 -2.56 18.55
CA LEU A 551 16.08 -3.47 18.96
C LEU A 551 17.45 -2.78 18.95
N VAL A 552 17.75 -2.02 17.90
CA VAL A 552 19.04 -1.32 17.74
C VAL A 552 18.83 0.20 17.95
N PRO A 553 19.41 0.79 19.02
CA PRO A 553 19.10 2.16 19.42
C PRO A 553 19.81 3.20 18.54
N PHE A 554 19.06 4.06 17.84
CA PHE A 554 19.56 5.23 17.10
C PHE A 554 18.85 6.51 17.55
N LYS A 555 19.63 7.48 18.05
CA LYS A 555 19.08 8.74 18.57
C LYS A 555 18.66 9.74 17.48
N TRP A 556 19.13 9.53 16.25
CA TRP A 556 18.91 10.46 15.14
C TRP A 556 17.70 10.08 14.28
N GLY A 557 17.04 8.96 14.60
CA GLY A 557 15.95 8.39 13.81
C GLY A 557 16.15 6.90 13.55
N GLU A 558 15.05 6.22 13.24
CA GLU A 558 15.03 4.91 12.59
C GLU A 558 15.61 5.01 11.16
N THR A 559 15.94 3.91 10.50
CA THR A 559 16.47 3.94 9.13
C THR A 559 15.47 3.42 8.10
N HIS A 560 15.54 3.94 6.88
CA HIS A 560 14.90 3.31 5.72
C HIS A 560 15.27 1.81 5.61
N ALA A 561 14.47 1.09 4.82
CA ALA A 561 14.74 -0.28 4.42
C ALA A 561 14.82 -0.41 2.88
N GLY A 562 15.59 -1.41 2.43
CA GLY A 562 16.01 -1.58 1.03
C GLY A 562 15.27 -2.68 0.28
N GLU A 563 14.18 -3.21 0.81
CA GLU A 563 13.31 -4.12 0.07
C GLU A 563 12.49 -3.38 -1.00
N ASP A 564 11.93 -4.17 -1.91
CA ASP A 564 11.08 -3.66 -2.98
C ASP A 564 9.79 -3.04 -2.42
N VAL A 565 9.33 -1.96 -3.04
CA VAL A 565 8.08 -1.27 -2.70
C VAL A 565 7.01 -1.49 -3.76
N GLY A 566 5.74 -1.30 -3.39
CA GLY A 566 4.62 -1.46 -4.31
C GLY A 566 4.54 -0.33 -5.34
N ILE A 567 4.11 -0.67 -6.55
CA ILE A 567 3.63 0.26 -7.57
C ILE A 567 2.20 -0.14 -7.90
N TYR A 568 1.27 0.81 -7.84
CA TYR A 568 -0.14 0.64 -8.19
C TYR A 568 -0.46 1.62 -9.31
N ALA A 569 -1.08 1.18 -10.40
CA ALA A 569 -1.40 2.09 -11.52
C ALA A 569 -2.82 1.90 -12.07
N SER A 570 -3.41 3.02 -12.50
CA SER A 570 -4.70 3.10 -13.19
C SER A 570 -4.62 4.09 -14.37
N GLY A 571 -5.47 3.89 -15.38
CA GLY A 571 -5.54 4.75 -16.57
C GLY A 571 -4.61 4.37 -17.72
N PRO A 572 -4.40 5.27 -18.72
CA PRO A 572 -3.63 4.97 -19.92
C PRO A 572 -2.19 4.56 -19.61
N GLY A 573 -1.73 3.45 -20.19
CA GLY A 573 -0.37 2.92 -19.95
C GLY A 573 -0.19 2.14 -18.64
N ALA A 574 -1.16 2.13 -17.72
CA ALA A 574 -1.02 1.49 -16.41
C ALA A 574 -0.69 -0.02 -16.45
N HIS A 575 -1.16 -0.74 -17.47
CA HIS A 575 -0.86 -2.15 -17.70
C HIS A 575 0.64 -2.49 -17.87
N LEU A 576 1.49 -1.48 -18.09
CA LEU A 576 2.95 -1.65 -18.12
C LEU A 576 3.55 -1.86 -16.72
N VAL A 577 2.81 -1.51 -15.66
CA VAL A 577 3.17 -1.82 -14.28
C VAL A 577 2.80 -3.27 -13.98
N SER A 578 3.79 -4.16 -14.14
CA SER A 578 3.66 -5.59 -13.82
C SER A 578 4.99 -6.19 -13.42
N GLY A 579 4.98 -7.22 -12.57
CA GLY A 579 6.20 -7.93 -12.14
C GLY A 579 7.10 -7.09 -11.22
N THR A 580 8.40 -7.38 -11.23
CA THR A 580 9.43 -6.68 -10.44
C THR A 580 10.33 -5.86 -11.35
N ASN A 581 10.47 -4.57 -11.04
CA ASN A 581 11.02 -3.57 -11.95
C ASN A 581 12.11 -2.75 -11.27
N GLU A 582 12.97 -2.11 -12.06
CA GLU A 582 13.72 -0.97 -11.54
C GLU A 582 12.74 0.17 -11.23
N GLN A 583 13.01 0.92 -10.17
CA GLN A 583 12.21 2.10 -9.84
C GLN A 583 12.16 3.14 -10.97
N SER A 584 13.19 3.19 -11.83
CA SER A 584 13.21 4.01 -13.03
C SER A 584 12.15 3.65 -14.09
N LEU A 585 11.50 2.48 -13.98
CA LEU A 585 10.36 2.13 -14.84
C LEU A 585 9.25 3.18 -14.75
N ILE A 586 9.03 3.78 -13.58
CA ILE A 586 7.95 4.73 -13.32
C ILE A 586 8.01 5.90 -14.30
N PHE A 587 9.19 6.49 -14.51
CA PHE A 587 9.42 7.51 -15.53
C PHE A 587 9.00 7.04 -16.93
N HIS A 588 9.41 5.83 -17.32
CA HIS A 588 9.12 5.30 -18.66
C HIS A 588 7.64 4.99 -18.88
N VAL A 589 6.90 4.63 -17.82
CA VAL A 589 5.44 4.48 -17.88
C VAL A 589 4.77 5.85 -18.06
N MET A 590 5.20 6.86 -17.30
CA MET A 590 4.71 8.24 -17.47
C MET A 590 5.03 8.80 -18.86
N ASP A 591 6.27 8.64 -19.34
CA ASP A 591 6.64 9.03 -20.71
C ASP A 591 5.82 8.27 -21.75
N PHE A 592 5.63 6.96 -21.60
CA PHE A 592 4.80 6.21 -22.54
C PHE A 592 3.37 6.74 -22.57
N ALA A 593 2.78 6.98 -21.39
CA ALA A 593 1.40 7.42 -21.30
C ALA A 593 1.20 8.85 -21.82
N GLY A 594 2.09 9.79 -21.48
CA GLY A 594 1.98 11.20 -21.89
C GLY A 594 2.64 11.55 -23.22
N ASP A 595 3.51 10.67 -23.73
CA ASP A 595 4.48 10.91 -24.81
C ASP A 595 5.38 12.14 -24.56
N LEU A 596 5.79 12.31 -23.31
CA LEU A 596 6.44 13.53 -22.79
C LEU A 596 7.71 13.89 -23.56
N VAL A 597 8.62 12.94 -23.74
CA VAL A 597 9.90 13.17 -24.44
C VAL A 597 9.65 13.54 -25.90
N ALA A 598 8.73 12.88 -26.59
CA ALA A 598 8.47 13.14 -27.99
C ALA A 598 7.82 14.52 -28.20
N LYS A 599 6.86 14.89 -27.36
CA LYS A 599 6.19 16.21 -27.39
C LYS A 599 7.17 17.33 -27.05
N ALA A 600 7.98 17.18 -26.01
CA ALA A 600 9.00 18.17 -25.68
C ALA A 600 10.00 18.38 -26.84
N ASN A 601 10.43 17.29 -27.49
CA ASN A 601 11.31 17.36 -28.67
C ASN A 601 10.68 18.01 -29.91
N VAL A 602 9.35 18.16 -29.98
CA VAL A 602 8.68 18.91 -31.05
C VAL A 602 8.81 20.41 -30.80
N VAL A 603 8.71 20.85 -29.54
CA VAL A 603 8.83 22.26 -29.13
C VAL A 603 10.30 22.73 -29.22
N LEU A 604 11.26 21.87 -28.90
CA LEU A 604 12.69 22.19 -28.92
C LEU A 604 13.34 22.26 -30.31
N LYS A 605 12.61 21.96 -31.39
CA LYS A 605 13.11 21.96 -32.78
C LYS A 605 12.68 23.20 -33.54
#